data_AF-A0A924DP65-F1
#
_entry.id   AF-A0A924DP65-F1
#
_cell.length_a   1.000
_cell.length_b   1.000
_cell.length_c   1.000
_cell.angle_alpha   90.00
_cell.angle_beta   90.00
_cell.angle_gamma   90.00
#
_symmetry.space_group_name_H-M   'P 1'
#
loop_
_entity.id
_entity.type
_entity.pdbx_description
1 polymer ?
#
loop_
_entity_poly.entity_id
_entity_poly.type
_entity_poly.pdbx_seq_one_letter_code
_entity_poly.pdbx_strand_id
1 'polypeptide(L)'
;YTLLFAAIMCFYRASLLKPFRGAVFATCLVLGGIVFFAFAMDEMSWGQRIFNFSSPQFFLTHNTKMQFNLHHLVINGFHFNNIIFTFAIKIIATLYFLVLPFFYTKLDKIKKYVNRFAVPLPRYIQTGAYIVLAALIRLISSDLRFVIFEFGFYWILVLMMYNPLNDEVFSRKSLIR
;
A
#
# COMPACT_ATOMS: atom_id res chain seq x y z
N TYR A 1 -5.84 4.27 -9.26
CA TYR A 1 -4.79 5.17 -9.80
C TYR A 1 -3.69 5.51 -8.80
N THR A 2 -4.01 5.89 -7.56
CA THR A 2 -3.03 6.27 -6.52
C THR A 2 -1.95 5.18 -6.30
N LEU A 3 -2.36 3.91 -6.19
CA LEU A 3 -1.43 2.80 -5.99
C LEU A 3 -0.54 2.51 -7.21
N LEU A 4 -0.98 2.86 -8.44
CA LEU A 4 -0.14 2.75 -9.63
C LEU A 4 1.05 3.71 -9.54
N PHE A 5 0.84 4.91 -8.98
CA PHE A 5 1.92 5.86 -8.75
C PHE A 5 2.94 5.33 -7.73
N ALA A 6 2.48 4.69 -6.64
CA ALA A 6 3.37 4.00 -5.70
C ALA A 6 4.17 2.87 -6.39
N ALA A 7 3.51 2.07 -7.23
CA ALA A 7 4.17 1.00 -7.98
C ALA A 7 5.28 1.53 -8.90
N ILE A 8 5.00 2.58 -9.68
CA ILE A 8 5.97 3.23 -10.55
C ILE A 8 7.16 3.77 -9.75
N MET A 9 6.90 4.41 -8.59
CA MET A 9 7.97 4.88 -7.72
C MET A 9 8.86 3.75 -7.20
N CYS A 10 8.28 2.61 -6.83
CA CYS A 10 9.03 1.43 -6.42
C CYS A 10 9.95 0.92 -7.54
N PHE A 11 9.42 0.75 -8.76
CA PHE A 11 10.22 0.30 -9.90
C PHE A 11 11.31 1.30 -10.29
N TYR A 12 10.98 2.60 -10.30
CA TYR A 12 11.93 3.67 -10.55
C TYR A 12 13.06 3.68 -9.51
N ARG A 13 12.75 3.56 -8.22
CA ARG A 13 13.78 3.50 -7.17
C ARG A 13 14.60 2.22 -7.22
N ALA A 14 14.00 1.09 -7.59
CA ALA A 14 14.73 -0.17 -7.76
C ALA A 14 15.82 -0.04 -8.82
N SER A 15 15.49 0.49 -10.01
CA SER A 15 16.48 0.70 -11.07
C SER A 15 17.53 1.73 -10.69
N LEU A 16 17.11 2.81 -10.02
CA LEU A 16 17.97 3.92 -9.62
C LEU A 16 18.98 3.54 -8.51
N LEU A 17 18.56 2.73 -7.54
CA LEU A 17 19.32 2.45 -6.31
C LEU A 17 20.02 1.08 -6.30
N LYS A 18 19.68 0.17 -7.22
CA LYS A 18 20.32 -1.16 -7.33
C LYS A 18 21.85 -1.13 -7.29
N PRO A 19 22.55 -0.23 -8.02
CA PRO A 19 24.03 -0.18 -7.99
C PRO A 19 24.60 0.16 -6.61
N PHE A 20 23.84 0.84 -5.77
CA PHE A 20 24.32 1.39 -4.49
C PHE A 20 23.85 0.61 -3.26
N ARG A 21 22.68 -0.02 -3.35
CA ARG A 21 22.04 -0.76 -2.23
C ARG A 21 22.03 -2.27 -2.43
N GLY A 22 22.47 -2.75 -3.59
CA GLY A 22 22.57 -4.16 -3.92
C GLY A 22 21.26 -4.79 -4.40
N ALA A 23 21.34 -6.06 -4.79
CA ALA A 23 20.25 -6.79 -5.42
C ALA A 23 19.05 -7.01 -4.49
N VAL A 24 19.29 -7.39 -3.22
CA VAL A 24 18.21 -7.68 -2.26
C VAL A 24 17.29 -6.47 -2.08
N PHE A 25 17.86 -5.28 -1.89
CA PHE A 25 17.10 -4.04 -1.74
C PHE A 25 16.24 -3.74 -2.99
N ALA A 26 16.85 -3.86 -4.17
CA ALA A 26 16.14 -3.65 -5.44
C ALA A 26 15.02 -4.67 -5.67
N THR A 27 15.26 -5.95 -5.35
CA THR A 27 14.25 -7.01 -5.43
C THR A 27 13.08 -6.73 -4.51
N CYS A 28 13.32 -6.31 -3.27
CA CYS A 28 12.23 -5.93 -2.35
C CYS A 28 11.39 -4.76 -2.88
N LEU A 29 12.03 -3.75 -3.48
CA LEU A 29 11.31 -2.67 -4.15
C LEU A 29 10.48 -3.15 -5.33
N VAL A 30 11.02 -4.03 -6.18
CA VAL A 30 10.28 -4.61 -7.31
C VAL A 30 9.07 -5.41 -6.81
N LEU A 31 9.25 -6.26 -5.80
CA LEU A 31 8.15 -7.02 -5.22
C LEU A 31 7.07 -6.10 -4.62
N GLY A 32 7.48 -5.05 -3.89
CA GLY A 32 6.55 -4.04 -3.38
C GLY A 32 5.80 -3.31 -4.51
N GLY A 33 6.50 -3.00 -5.61
CA GLY A 33 5.89 -2.40 -6.80
C GLY A 33 4.88 -3.33 -7.47
N ILE A 34 5.17 -4.62 -7.58
CA ILE A 34 4.25 -5.64 -8.12
C ILE A 34 2.99 -5.72 -7.24
N VAL A 35 3.15 -5.71 -5.91
CA VAL A 35 2.01 -5.73 -4.98
C VAL A 35 1.13 -4.49 -5.19
N PHE A 36 1.71 -3.28 -5.20
CA PHE A 36 0.93 -2.07 -5.45
C PHE A 36 0.27 -2.06 -6.83
N PHE A 37 0.96 -2.56 -7.85
CA PHE A 37 0.41 -2.71 -9.19
C PHE A 37 -0.79 -3.66 -9.18
N ALA A 38 -0.67 -4.83 -8.57
CA ALA A 38 -1.75 -5.82 -8.49
C ALA A 38 -3.00 -5.25 -7.80
N PHE A 39 -2.85 -4.52 -6.68
CA PHE A 39 -3.99 -3.86 -6.03
C PHE A 39 -4.60 -2.76 -6.91
N ALA A 40 -3.78 -1.91 -7.54
CA ALA A 40 -4.28 -0.87 -8.46
C ALA A 40 -5.05 -1.47 -9.64
N MET A 41 -4.61 -2.64 -10.10
CA MET A 41 -5.17 -3.38 -11.21
C MET A 41 -6.48 -4.07 -10.83
N ASP A 42 -6.56 -4.68 -9.66
CA ASP A 42 -7.77 -5.32 -9.14
C ASP A 42 -8.93 -4.32 -9.03
N GLU A 43 -8.67 -3.10 -8.54
CA GLU A 43 -9.68 -2.03 -8.45
C GLU A 43 -10.30 -1.64 -9.80
N MET A 44 -9.54 -1.73 -10.89
CA MET A 44 -9.95 -1.26 -12.22
C MET A 44 -10.52 -2.35 -13.14
N SER A 45 -10.32 -3.62 -12.79
CA SER A 45 -10.60 -4.78 -13.66
C SER A 45 -9.96 -4.66 -15.04
N TRP A 46 -8.76 -4.07 -15.09
CA TRP A 46 -8.08 -3.71 -16.34
C TRP A 46 -7.91 -4.90 -17.30
N GLY A 47 -7.64 -6.10 -16.77
CA GLY A 47 -7.41 -7.30 -17.59
C GLY A 47 -8.60 -7.64 -18.47
N GLN A 48 -9.83 -7.51 -17.95
CA GLN A 48 -11.04 -7.71 -18.75
C GLN A 48 -11.16 -6.66 -19.86
N ARG A 49 -10.74 -5.41 -19.60
CA ARG A 49 -10.82 -4.31 -20.56
C ARG A 49 -9.80 -4.47 -21.69
N ILE A 50 -8.60 -4.95 -21.38
CA ILE A 50 -7.54 -5.13 -22.38
C ILE A 50 -7.75 -6.41 -23.20
N PHE A 51 -8.05 -7.52 -22.53
CA PHE A 51 -8.18 -8.82 -23.19
C PHE A 51 -9.62 -9.14 -23.60
N ASN A 52 -10.58 -8.23 -23.33
CA ASN A 52 -11.98 -8.30 -23.71
C ASN A 52 -12.67 -9.63 -23.38
N PHE A 53 -12.30 -10.25 -22.25
CA PHE A 53 -12.90 -11.51 -21.81
C PHE A 53 -14.05 -11.27 -20.81
N SER A 54 -15.04 -12.16 -20.86
CA SER A 54 -16.22 -12.10 -20.01
C SER A 54 -15.93 -12.61 -18.59
N SER A 55 -16.63 -12.03 -17.60
CA SER A 55 -16.56 -12.50 -16.21
C SER A 55 -17.08 -13.94 -16.08
N PRO A 56 -16.39 -14.82 -15.34
CA PRO A 56 -16.92 -16.15 -15.00
C PRO A 56 -18.23 -16.05 -14.22
N GLN A 57 -19.06 -17.11 -14.27
CA GLN A 57 -20.39 -17.17 -13.62
C GLN A 57 -20.36 -16.80 -12.13
N PHE A 58 -19.29 -17.18 -11.43
CA PHE A 58 -19.08 -16.81 -10.04
C PHE A 58 -19.08 -15.28 -9.84
N PHE A 59 -18.33 -14.54 -10.65
CA PHE A 59 -18.25 -13.08 -10.53
C PHE A 59 -19.53 -12.39 -11.04
N LEU A 60 -20.23 -12.97 -12.01
CA LEU A 60 -21.53 -12.45 -12.44
C LEU A 60 -22.57 -12.46 -11.32
N THR A 61 -22.45 -13.40 -10.38
CA THR A 61 -23.41 -13.60 -9.28
C THR A 61 -22.94 -13.03 -7.95
N HIS A 62 -21.62 -12.92 -7.74
CA HIS A 62 -21.01 -12.52 -6.47
C HIS A 62 -20.18 -11.23 -6.56
N ASN A 63 -20.21 -10.48 -7.66
CA ASN A 63 -19.51 -9.21 -7.78
C ASN A 63 -20.49 -8.08 -8.08
N THR A 64 -20.45 -6.98 -7.33
CA THR A 64 -21.42 -5.87 -7.50
C THR A 64 -21.32 -5.15 -8.83
N LYS A 65 -20.19 -5.28 -9.53
CA LYS A 65 -19.95 -4.69 -10.86
C LYS A 65 -19.90 -5.73 -11.96
N MET A 66 -20.20 -7.00 -11.66
CA MET A 66 -20.11 -8.13 -12.59
C MET A 66 -18.73 -8.22 -13.26
N GLN A 67 -17.66 -7.85 -12.54
CA GLN A 67 -16.29 -7.82 -13.04
C GLN A 67 -15.43 -8.92 -12.39
N PHE A 68 -14.40 -9.35 -13.11
CA PHE A 68 -13.34 -10.23 -12.63
C PHE A 68 -12.35 -9.42 -11.78
N ASN A 69 -12.76 -9.08 -10.56
CA ASN A 69 -11.91 -8.51 -9.52
C ASN A 69 -12.34 -8.98 -8.13
N LEU A 70 -11.42 -8.92 -7.18
CA LEU A 70 -11.69 -9.24 -5.77
C LEU A 70 -12.29 -8.03 -5.03
N HIS A 71 -11.92 -6.82 -5.44
CA HIS A 71 -12.32 -5.57 -4.78
C HIS A 71 -13.85 -5.36 -4.69
N HIS A 72 -14.63 -5.87 -5.65
CA HIS A 72 -16.09 -5.73 -5.64
C HIS A 72 -16.83 -7.03 -5.31
N LEU A 73 -16.13 -8.05 -4.79
CA LEU A 73 -16.75 -9.31 -4.38
C LEU A 73 -17.66 -9.14 -3.15
N VAL A 74 -18.75 -9.90 -3.17
CA VAL A 74 -19.73 -10.06 -2.10
C VAL A 74 -19.86 -11.55 -1.82
N ILE A 75 -19.53 -11.95 -0.59
CA ILE A 75 -19.62 -13.34 -0.14
C ILE A 75 -20.56 -13.37 1.05
N ASN A 76 -21.62 -14.19 0.98
CA ASN A 76 -22.64 -14.30 2.03
C ASN A 76 -23.25 -12.94 2.44
N GLY A 77 -23.45 -12.03 1.47
CA GLY A 77 -23.99 -10.69 1.71
C GLY A 77 -22.98 -9.66 2.26
N PHE A 78 -21.73 -10.05 2.51
CA PHE A 78 -20.67 -9.15 2.96
C PHE A 78 -19.74 -8.74 1.82
N HIS A 79 -19.48 -7.44 1.70
CA HIS A 79 -18.44 -6.93 0.82
C HIS A 79 -17.07 -7.38 1.30
N PHE A 80 -16.38 -8.19 0.48
CA PHE A 80 -15.10 -8.79 0.81
C PHE A 80 -14.03 -7.72 1.13
N ASN A 81 -14.04 -6.64 0.36
CA ASN A 81 -13.17 -5.48 0.58
C ASN A 81 -13.38 -4.85 1.97
N ASN A 82 -14.63 -4.69 2.40
CA ASN A 82 -14.93 -4.15 3.73
C ASN A 82 -14.33 -5.03 4.84
N ILE A 83 -14.35 -6.36 4.70
CA ILE A 83 -13.76 -7.27 5.70
C ILE A 83 -12.23 -7.07 5.76
N ILE A 84 -11.57 -7.08 4.60
CA ILE A 84 -10.11 -6.89 4.50
C ILE A 84 -9.68 -5.55 5.11
N PHE A 85 -10.38 -4.47 4.75
CA PHE A 85 -10.06 -3.12 5.22
C PHE A 85 -10.55 -2.81 6.64
N THR A 86 -11.53 -3.56 7.18
CA THR A 86 -12.02 -3.35 8.54
C THR A 86 -11.10 -3.98 9.58
N PHE A 87 -10.60 -5.20 9.33
CA PHE A 87 -9.88 -5.95 10.35
C PHE A 87 -8.39 -6.11 10.04
N ALA A 88 -8.05 -6.74 8.91
CA ALA A 88 -6.67 -7.09 8.61
C ALA A 88 -5.79 -5.86 8.35
N ILE A 89 -6.17 -5.01 7.39
CA ILE A 89 -5.33 -3.87 7.00
C ILE A 89 -5.25 -2.83 8.12
N LYS A 90 -6.34 -2.55 8.86
CA LYS A 90 -6.30 -1.57 9.95
C LYS A 90 -5.37 -1.99 11.08
N ILE A 91 -5.42 -3.25 11.52
CA ILE A 91 -4.52 -3.74 12.59
C ILE A 91 -3.08 -3.70 12.12
N ILE A 92 -2.79 -4.25 10.94
CA ILE A 92 -1.44 -4.29 10.37
C ILE A 92 -0.90 -2.86 10.16
N ALA A 93 -1.71 -1.97 9.60
CA ALA A 93 -1.34 -0.57 9.39
C ALA A 93 -1.10 0.14 10.72
N THR A 94 -1.93 -0.08 11.74
CA THR A 94 -1.74 0.51 13.08
C THR A 94 -0.39 0.08 13.67
N LEU A 95 -0.09 -1.22 13.65
CA LEU A 95 1.20 -1.73 14.11
C LEU A 95 2.35 -1.15 13.29
N TYR A 96 2.22 -1.13 11.97
CA TYR A 96 3.26 -0.62 11.09
C TYR A 96 3.49 0.90 11.21
N PHE A 97 2.46 1.72 11.42
CA PHE A 97 2.58 3.19 11.50
C PHE A 97 3.00 3.70 12.88
N LEU A 98 2.69 2.97 13.95
CA LEU A 98 2.99 3.38 15.32
C LEU A 98 4.19 2.63 15.90
N VAL A 99 4.21 1.31 15.75
CA VAL A 99 5.16 0.44 16.46
C VAL A 99 6.50 0.40 15.73
N LEU A 100 6.49 0.22 14.40
CA LEU A 100 7.73 0.04 13.65
C LEU A 100 8.64 1.31 13.63
N PRO A 101 8.14 2.54 13.40
CA PRO A 101 8.96 3.75 13.48
C PRO A 101 9.55 3.97 14.86
N PHE A 102 8.79 3.67 15.92
CA PHE A 102 9.28 3.77 17.29
C PHE A 102 10.50 2.87 17.49
N PHE A 103 10.39 1.58 17.16
CA PHE A 103 11.49 0.64 17.33
C PHE A 103 12.65 0.86 16.33
N TYR A 104 12.39 1.41 15.15
CA TYR A 104 13.43 1.78 14.18
C TYR A 104 14.46 2.75 14.77
N THR A 105 14.03 3.67 15.63
CA THR A 105 14.92 4.65 16.29
C THR A 105 15.65 4.09 17.51
N LYS A 106 15.23 2.95 18.04
CA LYS A 106 15.72 2.40 19.32
C LYS A 106 16.58 1.14 19.16
N LEU A 107 16.35 0.35 18.11
CA LEU A 107 16.97 -0.97 17.95
C LEU A 107 17.73 -1.06 16.63
N ASP A 108 19.06 -1.08 16.70
CA ASP A 108 19.95 -1.15 15.51
C ASP A 108 19.68 -2.37 14.64
N LYS A 109 19.31 -3.51 15.26
CA LYS A 109 18.93 -4.73 14.56
C LYS A 109 17.73 -4.48 13.64
N ILE A 110 16.69 -3.80 14.13
CA ILE A 110 15.50 -3.47 13.34
C ILE A 110 15.86 -2.47 12.24
N LYS A 111 16.61 -1.41 12.57
CA LYS A 111 17.10 -0.44 11.59
C LYS A 111 17.84 -1.13 10.43
N LYS A 112 18.73 -2.07 10.73
CA LYS A 112 19.47 -2.86 9.73
C LYS A 112 18.55 -3.67 8.81
N TYR A 113 17.58 -4.39 9.35
CA TYR A 113 16.67 -5.22 8.54
C TYR A 113 15.71 -4.36 7.71
N VAL A 114 15.07 -3.36 8.32
CA VAL A 114 14.18 -2.41 7.63
C VAL A 114 14.89 -1.77 6.44
N ASN A 115 16.11 -1.27 6.65
CA ASN A 115 16.91 -0.65 5.60
C ASN A 115 17.36 -1.66 4.54
N ARG A 116 17.75 -2.88 4.93
CA ARG A 116 18.18 -3.94 3.98
C ARG A 116 17.06 -4.38 3.05
N PHE A 117 15.84 -4.52 3.58
CA PHE A 117 14.68 -4.99 2.84
C PHE A 117 13.87 -3.88 2.19
N ALA A 118 14.42 -2.67 2.08
CA ALA A 118 13.78 -1.52 1.45
C ALA A 118 12.37 -1.23 2.00
N VAL A 119 12.16 -1.43 3.30
CA VAL A 119 10.89 -1.14 3.95
C VAL A 119 10.82 0.38 4.20
N PRO A 120 9.96 1.14 3.50
CA PRO A 120 9.76 2.55 3.80
C PRO A 120 9.16 2.65 5.21
N LEU A 121 9.35 3.78 5.89
CA LEU A 121 8.74 4.03 7.19
C LEU A 121 7.95 5.33 7.16
N PRO A 122 6.78 5.38 7.81
CA PRO A 122 6.04 6.63 7.90
C PRO A 122 6.75 7.63 8.81
N ARG A 123 6.79 8.89 8.36
CA ARG A 123 7.16 10.05 9.19
C ARG A 123 6.04 10.36 10.18
N TYR A 124 6.37 11.10 11.24
CA TYR A 124 5.38 11.54 12.24
C TYR A 124 4.18 12.29 11.64
N ILE A 125 4.38 13.07 10.57
CA ILE A 125 3.29 13.75 9.85
C ILE A 125 2.35 12.73 9.17
N GLN A 126 2.90 11.69 8.55
CA GLN A 126 2.12 10.63 7.88
C GLN A 126 1.40 9.75 8.92
N THR A 127 2.05 9.44 10.06
CA THR A 127 1.41 8.78 11.20
C THR A 127 0.29 9.64 11.79
N GLY A 128 0.51 10.94 11.95
CA GLY A 128 -0.54 11.88 12.39
C GLY A 128 -1.71 11.92 11.41
N ALA A 129 -1.44 12.02 10.10
CA ALA A 129 -2.47 11.99 9.06
C ALA A 129 -3.28 10.68 9.09
N TYR A 130 -2.61 9.54 9.32
CA TYR A 130 -3.27 8.25 9.49
C TYR A 130 -4.20 8.23 10.71
N ILE A 131 -3.75 8.72 11.86
CA ILE A 131 -4.56 8.80 13.09
C ILE A 131 -5.77 9.72 12.89
N VAL A 132 -5.57 10.89 12.29
CA VAL A 132 -6.65 11.85 11.99
C VAL A 132 -7.64 11.22 11.03
N LEU A 133 -7.19 10.59 9.95
CA LEU A 133 -8.07 9.87 9.02
C LEU A 133 -8.87 8.78 9.75
N ALA A 134 -8.21 7.97 10.57
CA ALA A 134 -8.86 6.91 11.37
C ALA A 134 -9.87 7.46 12.39
N ALA A 135 -9.66 8.67 12.92
CA ALA A 135 -10.62 9.34 13.80
C ALA A 135 -11.82 9.89 13.01
N LEU A 136 -11.57 10.59 11.91
CA LEU A 136 -12.61 11.20 11.07
C LEU A 136 -13.58 10.15 10.50
N ILE A 137 -13.08 8.99 10.07
CA ILE A 137 -13.96 7.93 9.53
C ILE A 137 -14.94 7.38 10.56
N ARG A 138 -14.69 7.54 11.87
CA ARG A 138 -15.64 7.13 12.93
C ARG A 138 -16.87 8.02 12.98
N LEU A 139 -16.78 9.25 12.45
CA LEU A 139 -17.90 10.20 12.37
C LEU A 139 -18.87 9.86 11.23
N ILE A 140 -18.50 8.92 10.34
CA ILE A 140 -19.29 8.53 9.18
C ILE A 140 -19.99 7.21 9.49
N SER A 141 -21.33 7.23 9.53
CA SER A 141 -22.16 6.06 9.83
C SER A 141 -22.40 5.14 8.63
N SER A 142 -22.25 5.65 7.40
CA SER A 142 -22.48 4.89 6.17
C SER A 142 -21.24 4.12 5.70
N ASP A 143 -21.45 3.16 4.79
CA ASP A 143 -20.36 2.37 4.18
C ASP A 143 -19.37 3.21 3.37
N LEU A 144 -19.71 4.48 3.07
CA LEU A 144 -18.81 5.46 2.47
C LEU A 144 -17.52 5.63 3.29
N ARG A 145 -17.57 5.39 4.61
CA ARG A 145 -16.39 5.44 5.49
C ARG A 145 -15.24 4.54 5.03
N PHE A 146 -15.54 3.39 4.43
CA PHE A 146 -14.53 2.44 3.95
C PHE A 146 -13.83 2.97 2.71
N VAL A 147 -14.61 3.47 1.75
CA VAL A 147 -14.10 4.09 0.52
C VAL A 147 -13.24 5.32 0.83
N ILE A 148 -13.67 6.18 1.76
CA ILE A 148 -12.90 7.36 2.18
C ILE A 148 -11.60 6.95 2.88
N PHE A 149 -11.67 5.94 3.77
CA PHE A 149 -10.49 5.42 4.43
C PHE A 149 -9.48 4.88 3.42
N GLU A 150 -9.91 4.05 2.48
CA GLU A 150 -9.07 3.47 1.42
C GLU A 150 -8.39 4.56 0.61
N PHE A 151 -9.18 5.52 0.10
CA PHE A 151 -8.66 6.62 -0.69
C PHE A 151 -7.61 7.43 0.08
N GLY A 152 -7.91 7.82 1.32
CA GLY A 152 -6.97 8.59 2.16
C GLY A 152 -5.73 7.79 2.53
N PHE A 153 -5.90 6.51 2.87
CA PHE A 153 -4.82 5.61 3.26
C PHE A 153 -3.85 5.37 2.10
N TYR A 154 -4.35 5.20 0.87
CA TYR A 154 -3.49 5.05 -0.31
C TYR A 154 -2.62 6.27 -0.57
N TRP A 155 -3.15 7.48 -0.36
CA TRP A 155 -2.35 8.71 -0.46
C TRP A 155 -1.29 8.78 0.62
N ILE A 156 -1.59 8.37 1.84
CA ILE A 156 -0.60 8.28 2.92
C ILE A 156 0.50 7.27 2.54
N LEU A 157 0.15 6.11 1.97
CA LEU A 157 1.14 5.13 1.49
C LEU A 157 2.02 5.69 0.37
N VAL A 158 1.44 6.41 -0.59
CA VAL A 158 2.18 7.11 -1.65
C VAL A 158 3.15 8.13 -1.05
N LEU A 159 2.68 8.98 -0.13
CA LEU A 159 3.50 10.01 0.50
C LEU A 159 4.61 9.40 1.36
N MET A 160 4.33 8.30 2.04
CA MET A 160 5.33 7.52 2.77
C MET A 160 6.38 6.93 1.82
N MET A 161 5.96 6.36 0.69
CA MET A 161 6.92 5.89 -0.29
C MET A 161 7.71 7.06 -0.91
N TYR A 162 7.10 8.23 -1.07
CA TYR A 162 7.75 9.41 -1.66
C TYR A 162 8.77 10.02 -0.70
N ASN A 163 8.40 10.22 0.56
CA ASN A 163 9.24 10.82 1.59
C ASN A 163 9.18 10.02 2.90
N PRO A 164 9.84 8.85 2.95
CA PRO A 164 9.85 8.01 4.14
C PRO A 164 10.74 8.61 5.23
N LEU A 165 10.59 8.13 6.46
CA LEU A 165 11.44 8.50 7.59
C LEU A 165 12.90 8.06 7.38
N ASN A 166 13.12 6.91 6.76
CA ASN A 166 14.43 6.39 6.39
C ASN A 166 14.83 6.78 4.96
N ASP A 167 14.51 8.01 4.54
CA ASP A 167 14.81 8.56 3.20
C ASP A 167 16.29 8.47 2.82
N GLU A 168 17.19 8.47 3.79
CA GLU A 168 18.62 8.25 3.60
C GLU A 168 18.92 6.98 2.77
N VAL A 169 18.15 5.89 2.94
CA VAL A 169 18.38 4.67 2.16
C VAL A 169 17.70 4.68 0.79
N PHE A 170 16.75 5.58 0.60
CA PHE A 170 15.97 5.75 -0.63
C PHE A 170 16.41 6.93 -1.52
N SER A 171 17.46 7.65 -1.12
CA SER A 171 18.00 8.79 -1.87
C SER A 171 19.42 8.52 -2.34
N ARG A 172 19.77 9.04 -3.52
CA ARG A 172 21.16 9.09 -3.98
C ARG A 172 21.98 10.15 -3.27
N LYS A 173 21.34 11.23 -2.81
CA LYS A 173 22.03 12.37 -2.20
C LYS A 173 22.77 12.00 -0.90
N SER A 174 22.34 10.93 -0.24
CA SER A 174 23.01 10.40 0.96
C SER A 174 24.31 9.64 0.66
N LEU A 175 24.60 9.35 -0.62
CA LEU A 175 25.78 8.60 -1.06
C LEU A 175 26.91 9.51 -1.58
N ILE A 176 26.65 10.81 -1.71
CA ILE A 176 27.61 11.82 -2.19
C ILE A 176 28.12 12.69 -1.01
N ARG A 177 27.76 12.33 0.24
CA ARG A 177 28.26 12.99 1.45
C ARG A 177 29.50 12.30 1.99
#